data_AF-A0A7C1EQT1-F1
#
_entry.id   AF-A0A7C1EQT1-F1
#
_cell.length_a   1.000
_cell.length_b   1.000
_cell.length_c   1.000
_cell.angle_alpha   90.00
_cell.angle_beta   90.00
_cell.angle_gamma   90.00
#
_symmetry.space_group_name_H-M   'P 1'
#
loop_
_entity.id
_entity.type
_entity.pdbx_description
1 polymer ?
#
loop_
_entity_poly.entity_id
_entity_poly.type
_entity_poly.pdbx_seq_one_letter_code
_entity_poly.pdbx_strand_id
1 'polypeptide(L)'
;MFCYGIIILLVGLGLITGAASIPVWLHRRYGQPYALLTVGVITFVLALLVQIFLLQTLNHVLLRLLFFESLMVGVVVGFTEEFARLFGFQLLARGTVSKAQALMIGAGHGFSRTLYVGFIAVGLGLSLLGYDSQRPDDLAALLSGALAESLNGLLPILMHMALSWLVLQVFLRGELGWLFVAIFMHSSAEIMAVLLGPEDAWIVVLWRSLIAIISLAIIFRVNPPETSAT
;
A
#
# COMPACT_ATOMS: atom_id res chain seq x y z
N MET A 1 -24.72 -19.20 2.24
CA MET A 1 -23.85 -18.07 2.62
C MET A 1 -22.92 -18.32 3.80
N PHE A 2 -23.24 -19.23 4.74
CA PHE A 2 -22.34 -19.53 5.87
C PHE A 2 -20.87 -19.79 5.46
N CYS A 3 -20.63 -20.69 4.48
CA CYS A 3 -19.28 -20.92 3.97
C CYS A 3 -18.64 -19.68 3.33
N TYR A 4 -19.42 -18.82 2.67
CA TYR A 4 -18.94 -17.57 2.06
C TYR A 4 -18.54 -16.55 3.13
N GLY A 5 -19.39 -16.38 4.15
CA GLY A 5 -19.09 -15.56 5.31
C GLY A 5 -17.80 -16.01 6.00
N ILE A 6 -17.61 -17.34 6.17
CA ILE A 6 -16.35 -17.90 6.70
C ILE A 6 -15.17 -17.53 5.80
N ILE A 7 -15.26 -17.73 4.49
CA ILE A 7 -14.14 -17.46 3.58
C ILE A 7 -13.73 -15.99 3.61
N ILE A 8 -14.68 -15.06 3.50
CA ILE A 8 -14.37 -13.61 3.55
C ILE A 8 -13.82 -13.23 4.93
N LEU A 9 -14.37 -13.80 6.00
CA LEU A 9 -13.87 -13.57 7.35
C LEU A 9 -12.41 -14.04 7.49
N LEU A 10 -12.07 -15.22 6.95
CA LEU A 10 -10.70 -15.72 6.91
C LEU A 10 -9.77 -14.83 6.07
N VAL A 11 -10.24 -14.32 4.93
CA VAL A 11 -9.51 -13.32 4.13
C VAL A 11 -9.22 -12.07 4.95
N GLY A 12 -10.25 -11.50 5.57
CA GLY A 12 -10.11 -10.29 6.38
C GLY A 12 -9.15 -10.48 7.55
N LEU A 13 -9.28 -11.59 8.29
CA LEU A 13 -8.34 -11.95 9.35
C LEU A 13 -6.92 -12.21 8.82
N GLY A 14 -6.79 -12.85 7.67
CA GLY A 14 -5.50 -13.09 7.01
C GLY A 14 -4.80 -11.80 6.60
N LEU A 15 -5.55 -10.83 6.04
CA LEU A 15 -5.04 -9.50 5.72
C LEU A 15 -4.56 -8.76 6.98
N ILE A 16 -5.37 -8.74 8.04
CA ILE A 16 -5.04 -8.05 9.30
C ILE A 16 -3.79 -8.68 9.93
N THR A 17 -3.76 -10.00 10.06
CA THR A 17 -2.64 -10.72 10.68
C THR A 17 -1.37 -10.65 9.83
N GLY A 18 -1.49 -10.80 8.50
CA GLY A 18 -0.40 -10.65 7.56
C GLY A 18 0.22 -9.25 7.61
N ALA A 19 -0.61 -8.21 7.56
CA ALA A 19 -0.16 -6.83 7.66
C ALA A 19 0.50 -6.53 9.02
N ALA A 20 -0.04 -7.05 10.13
CA ALA A 20 0.52 -6.87 11.47
C ALA A 20 1.83 -7.64 11.70
N SER A 21 2.03 -8.77 11.01
CA SER A 21 3.23 -9.60 11.17
C SER A 21 4.51 -8.88 10.72
N ILE A 22 4.43 -8.05 9.68
CA ILE A 22 5.57 -7.32 9.10
C ILE A 22 6.19 -6.32 10.11
N PRO A 23 5.43 -5.37 10.71
CA PRO A 23 6.00 -4.45 11.68
C PRO A 23 6.41 -5.13 12.99
N VAL A 24 5.72 -6.20 13.41
CA VAL A 24 6.16 -7.03 14.55
C VAL A 24 7.52 -7.67 14.25
N TRP A 25 7.72 -8.18 13.03
CA TRP A 25 9.00 -8.74 12.61
C TRP A 25 10.09 -7.67 12.55
N LEU A 26 9.82 -6.49 11.99
CA LEU A 26 10.78 -5.37 11.95
C LEU A 26 11.18 -4.91 13.36
N HIS A 27 10.21 -4.81 14.27
CA HIS A 27 10.45 -4.47 15.66
C HIS A 27 11.35 -5.51 16.34
N ARG A 28 11.03 -6.80 16.22
CA ARG A 28 11.80 -7.89 16.85
C ARG A 28 13.19 -8.06 16.23
N ARG A 29 13.33 -7.90 14.92
CA ARG A 29 14.57 -8.16 14.18
C ARG A 29 15.57 -7.01 14.23
N TYR A 30 15.07 -5.76 14.22
CA TYR A 30 15.89 -4.55 14.06
C TYR A 30 15.67 -3.52 15.18
N GLY A 31 14.88 -3.82 16.21
CA GLY A 31 14.65 -2.94 17.35
C GLY A 31 13.89 -1.65 17.03
N GLN A 32 13.15 -1.62 15.91
CA GLN A 32 12.50 -0.39 15.45
C GLN A 32 11.28 -0.03 16.31
N PRO A 33 11.15 1.21 16.81
CA PRO A 33 10.02 1.58 17.65
C PRO A 33 8.72 1.67 16.83
N TYR A 34 7.61 1.24 17.41
CA TYR A 34 6.28 1.38 16.80
C TYR A 34 5.86 2.82 16.54
N ALA A 35 6.50 3.81 17.17
CA ALA A 35 6.30 5.22 16.84
C ALA A 35 6.55 5.51 15.34
N LEU A 36 7.51 4.84 14.70
CA LEU A 36 7.77 4.97 13.27
C LEU A 36 6.67 4.37 12.41
N LEU A 37 6.00 3.30 12.89
CA LEU A 37 4.80 2.76 12.26
C LEU A 37 3.71 3.84 12.20
N THR A 38 3.50 4.52 13.33
CA THR A 38 2.49 5.59 13.45
C THR A 38 2.79 6.75 12.50
N VAL A 39 4.07 7.09 12.28
CA VAL A 39 4.43 8.08 11.24
C VAL A 39 3.94 7.62 9.86
N GLY A 40 4.16 6.35 9.50
CA GLY A 40 3.62 5.76 8.27
C GLY A 40 2.11 5.93 8.14
N VAL A 41 1.37 5.56 9.19
CA VAL A 41 -0.09 5.70 9.25
C VAL A 41 -0.54 7.16 9.08
N ILE A 42 0.10 8.10 9.78
CA ILE A 42 -0.24 9.53 9.68
C ILE A 42 -0.01 10.04 8.26
N THR A 43 1.12 9.70 7.63
CA THR A 43 1.40 10.14 6.25
C THR A 43 0.39 9.60 5.25
N PHE A 44 -0.06 8.35 5.41
CA PHE A 44 -1.13 7.78 4.58
C PHE A 44 -2.44 8.54 4.75
N VAL A 45 -2.89 8.75 6.00
CA VAL A 45 -4.16 9.44 6.28
C VAL A 45 -4.14 10.87 5.74
N LEU A 46 -3.05 11.60 5.95
CA LEU A 46 -2.92 12.97 5.43
C LEU A 46 -2.95 13.02 3.91
N ALA A 47 -2.25 12.10 3.24
CA ALA A 47 -2.28 12.00 1.79
C ALA A 47 -3.70 11.68 1.28
N LEU A 48 -4.39 10.71 1.91
CA LEU A 48 -5.74 10.33 1.56
C LEU A 48 -6.73 11.50 1.67
N LEU A 49 -6.62 12.32 2.72
CA LEU A 49 -7.46 13.52 2.87
C LEU A 49 -7.24 14.52 1.73
N VAL A 50 -5.99 14.75 1.34
CA VAL A 50 -5.64 15.63 0.21
C VAL A 50 -6.16 15.04 -1.11
N GLN A 51 -5.99 13.74 -1.34
CA GLN A 51 -6.48 13.06 -2.54
C GLN A 51 -7.99 13.18 -2.70
N ILE A 52 -8.75 12.92 -1.63
CA ILE A 52 -10.22 13.02 -1.65
C ILE A 52 -10.63 14.42 -2.11
N PHE A 53 -10.02 15.46 -1.54
CA PHE A 53 -10.30 16.85 -1.91
C PHE A 53 -9.94 17.14 -3.38
N LEU A 54 -8.75 16.73 -3.83
CA LEU A 54 -8.28 16.99 -5.20
C LEU A 54 -9.15 16.25 -6.23
N LEU A 55 -9.41 14.96 -6.04
CA LEU A 55 -10.18 14.15 -6.98
C LEU A 55 -11.65 14.59 -7.06
N GLN A 56 -12.24 15.04 -5.96
CA GLN A 56 -13.59 15.63 -5.98
C GLN A 56 -13.65 16.92 -6.79
N THR A 57 -12.60 17.75 -6.69
CA THR A 57 -12.53 19.05 -7.40
C THR A 57 -12.29 18.86 -8.89
N LEU A 58 -11.51 17.84 -9.27
CA LEU A 58 -11.12 17.57 -10.66
C LEU A 58 -12.24 16.92 -11.51
N ASN A 59 -13.44 16.71 -10.95
CA ASN A 59 -14.55 16.01 -11.60
C ASN A 59 -15.06 16.73 -12.87
N HIS A 60 -14.45 16.42 -14.00
CA HIS A 60 -14.76 16.96 -15.33
C HIS A 60 -14.99 15.84 -16.35
N VAL A 61 -15.70 16.16 -17.43
CA VAL A 61 -16.13 15.25 -18.51
C VAL A 61 -14.97 14.41 -19.08
N LEU A 62 -13.73 14.92 -19.08
CA LEU A 62 -12.54 14.22 -19.57
C LEU A 62 -12.13 13.01 -18.72
N LEU A 63 -12.45 13.00 -17.42
CA LEU A 63 -12.20 11.86 -16.52
C LEU A 63 -13.21 10.72 -16.69
N ARG A 64 -14.19 10.84 -17.59
CA ARG A 64 -15.11 9.73 -17.90
C ARG A 64 -14.47 8.65 -18.77
N LEU A 65 -13.31 8.93 -19.34
CA LEU A 65 -12.52 7.97 -20.09
C LEU A 65 -11.54 7.30 -19.13
N LEU A 66 -11.67 5.96 -18.98
CA LEU A 66 -10.89 5.15 -18.04
C LEU A 66 -9.38 5.40 -18.10
N PHE A 67 -8.84 5.64 -19.30
CA PHE A 67 -7.43 5.98 -19.47
C PHE A 67 -7.04 7.29 -18.79
N PHE A 68 -7.82 8.37 -18.96
CA PHE A 68 -7.53 9.66 -18.34
C PHE A 68 -7.83 9.64 -16.83
N GLU A 69 -8.86 8.89 -16.42
CA GLU A 69 -9.17 8.65 -15.01
C GLU A 69 -8.01 7.98 -14.29
N SER A 70 -7.57 6.83 -14.79
CA SER A 70 -6.47 6.06 -14.19
C SER A 70 -5.18 6.86 -14.13
N LEU A 71 -4.83 7.59 -15.20
CA LEU A 71 -3.67 8.47 -15.24
C LEU A 71 -3.76 9.55 -14.15
N MET A 72 -4.90 10.24 -14.06
CA MET A 72 -5.12 11.28 -13.07
C MET A 72 -5.05 10.72 -11.65
N VAL A 73 -5.79 9.65 -11.37
CA VAL A 73 -5.83 9.02 -10.05
C VAL A 73 -4.43 8.59 -9.63
N GLY A 74 -3.71 7.83 -10.47
CA GLY A 74 -2.39 7.35 -10.07
C GLY A 74 -1.35 8.47 -9.97
N VAL A 75 -1.39 9.51 -10.80
CA VAL A 75 -0.52 10.68 -10.64
C VAL A 75 -0.83 11.40 -9.33
N VAL A 76 -2.10 11.68 -9.03
CA VAL A 76 -2.51 12.34 -7.78
C VAL A 76 -2.09 11.49 -6.57
N VAL A 77 -2.33 10.19 -6.58
CA VAL A 77 -1.93 9.27 -5.50
C VAL A 77 -0.41 9.28 -5.32
N GLY A 78 0.36 9.05 -6.39
CA GLY A 78 1.82 9.03 -6.30
C GLY A 78 2.41 10.35 -5.81
N PHE A 79 1.95 11.50 -6.32
CA PHE A 79 2.44 12.78 -5.81
C PHE A 79 2.06 13.00 -4.33
N THR A 80 0.78 12.85 -3.99
CA THR A 80 0.33 13.17 -2.63
C THR A 80 0.93 12.25 -1.57
N GLU A 81 1.00 10.93 -1.80
CA GLU A 81 1.53 9.99 -0.81
C GLU A 81 3.05 10.14 -0.62
N GLU A 82 3.80 10.37 -1.70
CA GLU A 82 5.25 10.52 -1.60
C GLU A 82 5.67 11.86 -1.01
N PHE A 83 4.95 12.96 -1.30
CA PHE A 83 5.17 14.23 -0.61
C PHE A 83 4.77 14.18 0.86
N ALA A 84 3.63 13.55 1.20
CA ALA A 84 3.27 13.33 2.59
C ALA A 84 4.35 12.55 3.34
N ARG A 85 4.96 11.56 2.68
CA ARG A 85 6.07 10.79 3.24
C ARG A 85 7.34 11.62 3.41
N LEU A 86 7.69 12.45 2.44
CA LEU A 86 8.80 13.40 2.53
C LEU A 86 8.63 14.31 3.76
N PHE A 87 7.44 14.89 3.94
CA PHE A 87 7.12 15.70 5.12
C PHE A 87 7.10 14.87 6.41
N GLY A 88 6.67 13.60 6.35
CA GLY A 88 6.76 12.66 7.47
C GLY A 88 8.18 12.50 7.98
N PHE A 89 9.17 12.31 7.09
CA PHE A 89 10.57 12.28 7.46
C PHE A 89 11.07 13.61 8.04
N GLN A 90 10.69 14.75 7.43
CA GLN A 90 11.14 16.08 7.87
C GLN A 90 10.50 16.57 9.17
N LEU A 91 9.26 16.18 9.46
CA LEU A 91 8.49 16.78 10.56
C LEU A 91 8.26 15.80 11.71
N LEU A 92 7.97 14.54 11.40
CA LEU A 92 7.56 13.55 12.40
C LEU A 92 8.69 12.58 12.77
N ALA A 93 9.64 12.35 11.86
CA ALA A 93 10.70 11.35 12.02
C ALA A 93 12.11 11.91 11.75
N ARG A 94 12.39 13.13 12.26
CA ARG A 94 13.60 13.94 12.02
C ARG A 94 14.96 13.27 12.27
N GLY A 95 15.00 12.14 12.99
CA GLY A 95 16.22 11.37 13.27
C GLY A 95 16.36 10.10 12.44
N THR A 96 15.53 9.91 11.42
CA THR A 96 15.54 8.70 10.59
C THR A 96 16.71 8.75 9.61
N VAL A 97 17.64 7.81 9.75
CA VAL A 97 18.85 7.73 8.93
C VAL A 97 19.14 6.33 8.40
N SER A 98 18.37 5.32 8.83
CA SER A 98 18.62 3.93 8.48
C SER A 98 17.52 3.31 7.62
N LYS A 99 17.90 2.29 6.85
CA LYS A 99 16.98 1.48 6.05
C LYS A 99 15.86 0.87 6.90
N ALA A 100 16.18 0.27 8.05
CA ALA A 100 15.18 -0.37 8.90
C ALA A 100 14.11 0.62 9.41
N GLN A 101 14.50 1.85 9.73
CA GLN A 101 13.56 2.91 10.11
C GLN A 101 12.62 3.27 8.95
N ALA A 102 13.16 3.46 7.74
CA ALA A 102 12.35 3.72 6.54
C ALA A 102 11.39 2.56 6.23
N LEU A 103 11.84 1.32 6.35
CA LEU A 103 10.99 0.14 6.16
C LEU A 103 9.86 0.10 7.18
N MET A 104 10.09 0.47 8.45
CA MET A 104 9.05 0.54 9.47
C MET A 104 8.00 1.61 9.16
N ILE A 105 8.42 2.78 8.69
CA ILE A 105 7.51 3.85 8.23
C ILE A 105 6.70 3.38 7.02
N GLY A 106 7.35 2.76 6.02
CA GLY A 106 6.66 2.24 4.84
C GLY A 106 5.70 1.10 5.15
N ALA A 107 6.06 0.22 6.09
CA ALA A 107 5.17 -0.81 6.60
C ALA A 107 3.92 -0.18 7.22
N GLY A 108 4.06 0.90 8.02
CA GLY A 108 2.93 1.61 8.61
C GLY A 108 2.00 2.25 7.58
N HIS A 109 2.57 2.79 6.51
CA HIS A 109 1.82 3.37 5.41
C HIS A 109 0.99 2.32 4.64
N GLY A 110 1.62 1.20 4.24
CA GLY A 110 0.91 0.11 3.58
C GLY A 110 -0.10 -0.60 4.51
N PHE A 111 0.24 -0.73 5.79
CA PHE A 111 -0.59 -1.34 6.82
C PHE A 111 -1.97 -0.69 6.94
N SER A 112 -2.06 0.64 6.84
CA SER A 112 -3.33 1.37 6.93
C SER A 112 -4.34 0.93 5.87
N ARG A 113 -3.92 0.82 4.60
CA ARG A 113 -4.78 0.39 3.50
C ARG A 113 -5.20 -1.07 3.69
N THR A 114 -4.25 -1.95 4.00
CA THR A 114 -4.54 -3.38 4.18
C THR A 114 -5.46 -3.64 5.38
N LEU A 115 -5.31 -2.89 6.47
CA LEU A 115 -6.23 -2.96 7.60
C LEU A 115 -7.65 -2.54 7.21
N TYR A 116 -7.80 -1.43 6.48
CA TYR A 116 -9.11 -0.96 6.04
C TYR A 116 -9.84 -2.02 5.22
N VAL A 117 -9.17 -2.61 4.23
CA VAL A 117 -9.71 -3.71 3.42
C VAL A 117 -10.01 -4.93 4.29
N GLY A 118 -9.11 -5.28 5.21
CA GLY A 118 -9.30 -6.40 6.14
C GLY A 118 -10.52 -6.23 7.04
N PHE A 119 -10.75 -5.04 7.60
CA PHE A 119 -11.92 -4.77 8.43
C PHE A 119 -13.23 -4.80 7.65
N ILE A 120 -13.25 -4.27 6.42
CA ILE A 120 -14.41 -4.38 5.53
C ILE A 120 -14.72 -5.85 5.25
N ALA A 121 -13.69 -6.65 4.92
CA ALA A 121 -13.86 -8.08 4.68
C ALA A 121 -14.40 -8.80 5.92
N VAL A 122 -13.86 -8.55 7.13
CA VAL A 122 -14.39 -9.14 8.37
C VAL A 122 -15.85 -8.75 8.59
N GLY A 123 -16.19 -7.46 8.45
CA GLY A 123 -17.56 -6.97 8.63
C GLY A 123 -18.54 -7.63 7.65
N LEU A 124 -18.18 -7.66 6.37
CA LEU A 124 -18.97 -8.32 5.32
C LEU A 124 -19.12 -9.82 5.59
N GLY A 125 -18.03 -10.49 5.96
CA GLY A 125 -18.02 -11.91 6.32
C GLY A 125 -18.99 -12.21 7.45
N LEU A 126 -18.95 -11.43 8.55
CA LEU A 126 -19.89 -11.55 9.67
C LEU A 126 -21.34 -11.31 9.26
N SER A 127 -21.61 -10.27 8.45
CA SER A 127 -22.97 -10.01 7.95
C SER A 127 -23.53 -11.19 7.18
N LEU A 128 -22.71 -11.83 6.33
CA LEU A 128 -23.12 -12.98 5.51
C LEU A 128 -23.32 -14.28 6.30
N LEU A 129 -22.77 -14.38 7.52
CA LEU A 129 -23.08 -15.48 8.43
C LEU A 129 -24.49 -15.38 9.02
N GLY A 130 -25.07 -14.17 9.07
CA GLY A 130 -26.37 -13.89 9.68
C GLY A 130 -27.57 -13.93 8.73
N TYR A 131 -27.36 -14.10 7.41
CA TYR A 131 -28.44 -14.14 6.41
C TYR A 131 -28.68 -15.56 5.86
N ASP A 132 -29.94 -16.01 5.90
CA ASP A 132 -30.42 -17.17 5.16
C ASP A 132 -30.68 -16.77 3.70
N SER A 133 -29.71 -17.01 2.83
CA SER A 133 -29.86 -16.79 1.39
C SER A 133 -29.12 -17.84 0.56
N GLN A 134 -29.53 -17.91 -0.73
CA GLN A 134 -29.21 -18.98 -1.68
C GLN A 134 -27.72 -19.28 -1.79
N ARG A 135 -27.40 -20.55 -2.03
CA ARG A 135 -26.05 -21.08 -2.17
C ARG A 135 -25.38 -20.50 -3.44
N PRO A 136 -24.10 -20.09 -3.40
CA PRO A 136 -23.40 -19.66 -4.60
C PRO A 136 -23.31 -20.81 -5.61
N ASP A 137 -23.45 -20.49 -6.89
CA ASP A 137 -23.38 -21.48 -7.97
C ASP A 137 -21.95 -21.96 -8.23
N ASP A 138 -20.92 -21.17 -7.86
CA ASP A 138 -19.50 -21.51 -8.04
C ASP A 138 -18.62 -21.16 -6.82
N LEU A 139 -18.24 -22.18 -6.06
CA LEU A 139 -17.34 -22.06 -4.91
C LEU A 139 -15.88 -21.76 -5.32
N ALA A 140 -15.45 -22.25 -6.48
CA ALA A 140 -14.07 -22.11 -6.94
C ALA A 140 -13.77 -20.66 -7.34
N ALA A 141 -14.69 -20.01 -8.08
CA ALA A 141 -14.58 -18.60 -8.43
C ALA A 141 -14.49 -17.70 -7.19
N LEU A 142 -15.27 -18.00 -6.16
CA LEU A 142 -15.28 -17.29 -4.89
C LEU A 142 -13.96 -17.41 -4.13
N LEU A 143 -13.42 -18.63 -4.00
CA LEU A 143 -12.11 -18.85 -3.37
C LEU A 143 -10.98 -18.17 -4.14
N SER A 144 -11.07 -18.21 -5.47
CA SER A 144 -10.13 -17.56 -6.38
C SER A 144 -10.12 -16.04 -6.20
N GLY A 145 -11.29 -15.39 -6.19
CA GLY A 145 -11.42 -13.95 -5.96
C GLY A 145 -10.97 -13.53 -4.55
N ALA A 146 -11.33 -14.31 -3.53
CA ALA A 146 -10.88 -14.11 -2.15
C ALA A 146 -9.35 -14.13 -2.00
N LEU A 147 -8.69 -15.07 -2.68
CA LEU A 147 -7.23 -15.16 -2.71
C LEU A 147 -6.62 -13.98 -3.47
N ALA A 148 -7.17 -13.62 -4.63
CA ALA A 148 -6.70 -12.49 -5.41
C ALA A 148 -6.78 -11.18 -4.62
N GLU A 149 -7.90 -10.95 -3.91
CA GLU A 149 -8.08 -9.79 -3.04
C GLU A 149 -7.07 -9.77 -1.88
N SER A 150 -6.84 -10.93 -1.25
CA SER A 150 -5.84 -11.06 -0.18
C SER A 150 -4.45 -10.65 -0.65
N LEU A 151 -4.05 -11.13 -1.84
CA LEU A 151 -2.75 -10.80 -2.44
C LEU A 151 -2.70 -9.32 -2.83
N ASN A 152 -3.77 -8.79 -3.44
CA ASN A 152 -3.87 -7.38 -3.78
C ASN A 152 -3.79 -6.47 -2.56
N GLY A 153 -4.28 -6.90 -1.40
CA GLY A 153 -4.18 -6.15 -0.14
C GLY A 153 -2.78 -6.19 0.49
N LEU A 154 -2.05 -7.31 0.39
CA LEU A 154 -0.75 -7.50 1.06
C LEU A 154 0.46 -7.03 0.23
N LEU A 155 0.45 -7.29 -1.08
CA LEU A 155 1.60 -6.99 -1.96
C LEU A 155 2.02 -5.50 -1.92
N PRO A 156 1.10 -4.51 -1.89
CA PRO A 156 1.46 -3.10 -1.81
C PRO A 156 2.27 -2.72 -0.56
N ILE A 157 2.22 -3.50 0.54
CA ILE A 157 3.03 -3.20 1.73
C ILE A 157 4.52 -3.22 1.38
N LEU A 158 4.97 -4.20 0.58
CA LEU A 158 6.36 -4.27 0.11
C LEU A 158 6.73 -3.06 -0.74
N MET A 159 5.80 -2.59 -1.57
CA MET A 159 5.97 -1.37 -2.34
C MET A 159 6.16 -0.16 -1.43
N HIS A 160 5.26 0.09 -0.48
CA HIS A 160 5.38 1.24 0.42
C HIS A 160 6.65 1.18 1.29
N MET A 161 7.09 -0.01 1.70
CA MET A 161 8.39 -0.19 2.35
C MET A 161 9.56 0.27 1.46
N ALA A 162 9.58 -0.14 0.19
CA ALA A 162 10.61 0.27 -0.76
C ALA A 162 10.54 1.76 -1.09
N LEU A 163 9.34 2.31 -1.30
CA LEU A 163 9.14 3.73 -1.59
C LEU A 163 9.58 4.60 -0.40
N SER A 164 9.31 4.20 0.84
CA SER A 164 9.86 4.87 2.02
C SER A 164 11.38 4.88 2.04
N TRP A 165 12.02 3.78 1.62
CA TRP A 165 13.47 3.72 1.51
C TRP A 165 14.02 4.65 0.41
N LEU A 166 13.33 4.75 -0.72
CA LEU A 166 13.66 5.69 -1.80
C LEU A 166 13.51 7.15 -1.35
N VAL A 167 12.39 7.52 -0.72
CA VAL A 167 12.17 8.89 -0.23
C VAL A 167 13.22 9.27 0.81
N LEU A 168 13.65 8.34 1.68
CA LEU A 168 14.74 8.61 2.61
C LEU A 168 16.07 8.95 1.89
N GLN A 169 16.30 8.43 0.68
CA GLN A 169 17.52 8.76 -0.09
C GLN A 169 17.62 10.25 -0.43
N VAL A 170 16.49 10.97 -0.51
CA VAL A 170 16.48 12.42 -0.72
C VAL A 170 17.30 13.12 0.35
N PHE A 171 17.17 12.68 1.61
CA PHE A 171 17.90 13.26 2.74
C PHE A 171 19.32 12.73 2.86
N LEU A 172 19.52 11.43 2.63
CA LEU A 172 20.83 10.82 2.75
C LEU A 172 21.79 11.30 1.66
N ARG A 173 21.28 11.58 0.46
CA ARG A 173 22.09 11.94 -0.73
C ARG A 173 21.95 13.41 -1.13
N GLY A 174 20.96 14.13 -0.61
CA GLY A 174 20.70 15.53 -1.00
C GLY A 174 20.10 15.69 -2.40
N GLU A 175 19.57 14.61 -2.99
CA GLU A 175 19.10 14.57 -4.38
C GLU A 175 17.58 14.38 -4.45
N LEU A 176 16.85 15.37 -4.99
CA LEU A 176 15.40 15.28 -5.18
C LEU A 176 14.99 14.21 -6.22
N GLY A 177 15.91 13.73 -7.06
CA GLY A 177 15.62 12.70 -8.07
C GLY A 177 15.00 11.43 -7.48
N TRP A 178 15.40 11.06 -6.26
CA TRP A 178 14.86 9.89 -5.56
C TRP A 178 13.37 10.01 -5.22
N LEU A 179 12.89 11.23 -4.96
CA LEU A 179 11.46 11.49 -4.77
C LEU A 179 10.67 11.22 -6.05
N PHE A 180 11.18 11.68 -7.20
CA PHE A 180 10.52 11.46 -8.48
C PHE A 180 10.51 9.99 -8.90
N VAL A 181 11.56 9.23 -8.57
CA VAL A 181 11.55 7.76 -8.77
C VAL A 181 10.46 7.11 -7.93
N ALA A 182 10.30 7.52 -6.67
CA ALA A 182 9.24 7.01 -5.81
C ALA A 182 7.85 7.38 -6.33
N ILE A 183 7.64 8.64 -6.74
CA ILE A 183 6.38 9.12 -7.35
C ILE A 183 6.06 8.31 -8.60
N PHE A 184 7.03 8.16 -9.50
CA PHE A 184 6.82 7.42 -10.75
C PHE A 184 6.42 5.97 -10.51
N MET A 185 7.13 5.27 -9.60
CA MET A 185 6.83 3.88 -9.28
C MET A 185 5.46 3.73 -8.62
N HIS A 186 5.11 4.63 -7.70
CA HIS A 186 3.81 4.63 -7.04
C HIS A 186 2.68 4.91 -8.03
N SER A 187 2.80 5.98 -8.82
CA SER A 187 1.81 6.33 -9.84
C SER A 187 1.62 5.19 -10.82
N SER A 188 2.69 4.57 -11.31
CA SER A 188 2.59 3.42 -12.21
C SER A 188 1.81 2.26 -11.60
N ALA A 189 2.03 1.97 -10.31
CA ALA A 189 1.32 0.91 -9.61
C ALA A 189 -0.20 1.18 -9.56
N GLU A 190 -0.60 2.40 -9.23
CA GLU A 190 -2.01 2.76 -9.07
C GLU A 190 -2.72 3.02 -10.40
N ILE A 191 -2.05 3.61 -11.42
CA ILE A 191 -2.60 3.76 -12.77
C ILE A 191 -3.05 2.40 -13.30
N MET A 192 -2.16 1.41 -13.25
CA MET A 192 -2.46 0.07 -13.76
C MET A 192 -3.52 -0.64 -12.93
N ALA A 193 -3.54 -0.46 -11.61
CA ALA A 193 -4.58 -1.03 -10.76
C ALA A 193 -5.97 -0.47 -11.11
N VAL A 194 -6.08 0.83 -11.41
CA VAL A 194 -7.32 1.47 -11.85
C VAL A 194 -7.71 1.04 -13.27
N LEU A 195 -6.76 0.97 -14.21
CA LEU A 195 -7.01 0.56 -15.59
C LEU A 195 -7.58 -0.85 -15.72
N LEU A 196 -7.09 -1.79 -14.91
CA LEU A 196 -7.53 -3.18 -14.93
C LEU A 196 -8.83 -3.37 -14.15
N GLY A 197 -9.03 -2.60 -13.09
CA GLY A 197 -10.24 -2.68 -12.27
C GLY A 197 -10.38 -4.01 -11.51
N PRO A 198 -11.51 -4.19 -10.79
CA PRO A 198 -11.73 -5.35 -9.92
C PRO A 198 -12.09 -6.63 -10.69
N GLU A 199 -12.63 -6.53 -11.90
CA GLU A 199 -13.01 -7.70 -12.71
C GLU A 199 -11.77 -8.51 -13.16
N ASP A 200 -10.65 -7.83 -13.36
CA ASP A 200 -9.36 -8.42 -13.74
C ASP A 200 -8.44 -8.64 -12.51
N ALA A 201 -9.00 -9.00 -11.37
CA ALA A 201 -8.28 -9.10 -10.08
C ALA A 201 -6.97 -9.88 -10.15
N TRP A 202 -6.91 -10.99 -10.91
CA TRP A 202 -5.68 -11.76 -11.09
C TRP A 202 -4.63 -11.07 -11.95
N ILE A 203 -5.03 -10.29 -12.95
CA ILE A 203 -4.10 -9.48 -13.74
C ILE A 203 -3.53 -8.36 -12.84
N VAL A 204 -4.36 -7.77 -11.98
CA VAL A 204 -3.91 -6.82 -10.94
C VAL A 204 -2.92 -7.48 -9.98
N VAL A 205 -3.18 -8.72 -9.54
CA VAL A 205 -2.24 -9.49 -8.70
C VAL A 205 -0.90 -9.69 -9.40
N LEU A 206 -0.91 -10.08 -10.68
CA LEU A 206 0.31 -10.27 -11.47
C LEU A 206 1.11 -8.97 -11.56
N TRP A 207 0.44 -7.86 -11.86
CA TRP A 207 1.05 -6.53 -11.89
C TRP A 207 1.63 -6.12 -10.53
N ARG A 208 0.85 -6.24 -9.45
CA ARG A 208 1.30 -5.93 -8.09
C ARG A 208 2.42 -6.85 -7.62
N SER A 209 2.44 -8.11 -8.08
CA SER A 209 3.53 -9.04 -7.82
C SER A 209 4.81 -8.61 -8.50
N LEU A 210 4.74 -8.15 -9.76
CA LEU A 210 5.87 -7.57 -10.46
C LEU A 210 6.40 -6.33 -9.72
N ILE A 211 5.52 -5.41 -9.32
CA ILE A 211 5.88 -4.24 -8.53
C ILE A 211 6.54 -4.66 -7.20
N ALA A 212 5.98 -5.63 -6.48
CA ALA A 212 6.55 -6.13 -5.23
C ALA A 212 7.95 -6.75 -5.43
N ILE A 213 8.19 -7.49 -6.52
CA ILE A 213 9.51 -8.02 -6.87
C ILE A 213 10.51 -6.89 -7.12
N ILE A 214 10.10 -5.85 -7.87
CA ILE A 214 10.92 -4.65 -8.09
C ILE A 214 11.20 -3.95 -6.75
N SER A 215 10.21 -3.84 -5.87
CA SER A 215 10.34 -3.26 -4.53
C SER A 215 11.33 -4.03 -3.66
N LEU A 216 11.28 -5.37 -3.66
CA LEU A 216 12.27 -6.19 -2.99
C LEU A 216 13.67 -5.96 -3.57
N ALA A 217 13.81 -5.90 -4.89
CA ALA A 217 15.07 -5.59 -5.54
C ALA A 217 15.63 -4.23 -5.11
N ILE A 218 14.77 -3.20 -4.99
CA ILE A 218 15.14 -1.88 -4.46
C ILE A 218 15.61 -1.97 -3.01
N ILE A 219 14.86 -2.65 -2.14
CA ILE A 219 15.19 -2.83 -0.72
C ILE A 219 16.56 -3.50 -0.57
N PHE A 220 16.88 -4.49 -1.39
CA PHE A 220 18.15 -5.22 -1.30
C PHE A 220 19.31 -4.52 -2.02
N ARG A 221 19.08 -3.83 -3.15
CA ARG A 221 20.17 -3.27 -3.98
C ARG A 221 20.49 -1.80 -3.73
N VAL A 222 19.53 -0.99 -3.29
CA VAL A 222 19.81 0.42 -2.97
C VAL A 222 20.48 0.48 -1.60
N ASN A 223 21.78 0.75 -1.61
CA ASN A 223 22.58 0.93 -0.40
C ASN A 223 22.50 2.39 0.08
N PRO A 224 22.65 2.64 1.40
CA PRO A 224 22.90 4.00 1.88
C PRO A 224 24.17 4.56 1.20
N PRO A 225 24.27 5.88 1.02
CA PRO A 225 25.51 6.48 0.57
C PRO A 225 26.65 6.11 1.53
N GLU A 226 27.85 5.89 0.99
CA GLU A 226 29.04 5.70 1.81
C GLU A 226 29.20 6.95 2.67
N THR A 227 29.24 6.76 3.99
CA THR A 227 29.64 7.84 4.89
C THR A 227 31.05 8.24 4.49
N SER A 228 31.21 9.40 3.86
CA SER A 228 32.50 10.05 3.73
C SER A 228 33.04 10.19 5.15
N ALA A 229 34.06 9.41 5.49
CA ALA A 229 34.79 9.53 6.73
C ALA A 229 35.31 10.96 6.82
N THR A 230 34.62 11.79 7.62
CA THR A 230 35.09 13.11 8.06
C THR A 230 35.55 12.98 9.49
#